data_AF-A0A6J4U9B4-F1
#
_entry.id   AF-A0A6J4U9B4-F1
#
_cell.length_a   1.000
_cell.length_b   1.000
_cell.length_c   1.000
_cell.angle_alpha   90.00
_cell.angle_beta   90.00
_cell.angle_gamma   90.00
#
_symmetry.space_group_name_H-M   'P 1'
#
loop_
_entity.id
_entity.type
_entity.pdbx_description
1 polymer ?
#
loop_
_entity_poly.entity_id
_entity_poly.type
_entity_poly.pdbx_seq_one_letter_code
_entity_poly.pdbx_strand_id
1 'polypeptide(L)'
;MSGVTDAPSTSPDIRTVGILIFDEVEVLDFCGPFEVFSIARLAGGRAEERPLFRVLTIAEVARPVRCVGGLLVMPHHTLTGHPPLDIVVVPGGRGTRRERTNDAVLDWIAAQAGTAEVMTSVCTGAFLLAVRGLLDGREATTHWASIDWLRENHPAVTVRDDRRVIDEAKVVTSAGVSAGIDMALHLVGRLHGPETAAWTARRMEYDWKLEEKLPADTAPCPPIITLEGHAFTFQASLAPERDASGAILENRPQGRYAESVSVPLNAHGDGPFCRFAINVERGLTGVYALAVDGAVCYIGICEDLARRFNVHYGLISPQDCYVGGQSTNCKINHRVLNETNAGRRVDLYFYPTADRHAVEKKLINSYAPPWNG
;
A
#
# COMPACT_ATOMS: atom_id res chain seq x y z
N MET A 1 52.83 -12.15 34.17
CA MET A 1 52.49 -12.18 32.74
C MET A 1 51.12 -12.83 32.60
N SER A 2 50.07 -12.01 32.59
CA SER A 2 48.68 -12.45 32.43
C SER A 2 48.39 -12.66 30.95
N GLY A 3 48.16 -13.90 30.54
CA GLY A 3 47.66 -14.23 29.22
C GLY A 3 46.20 -13.84 29.10
N VAL A 4 45.91 -12.85 28.27
CA VAL A 4 44.55 -12.58 27.78
C VAL A 4 44.27 -13.61 26.70
N THR A 5 43.28 -14.46 26.94
CA THR A 5 42.68 -15.30 25.91
C THR A 5 41.80 -14.42 25.03
N ASP A 6 42.24 -14.14 23.81
CA ASP A 6 41.40 -13.50 22.79
C ASP A 6 40.23 -14.45 22.46
N ALA A 7 39.01 -13.95 22.64
CA ALA A 7 37.80 -14.58 22.13
C ALA A 7 37.80 -14.51 20.59
N PRO A 8 37.27 -15.52 19.88
CA PRO A 8 37.24 -15.52 18.42
C PRO A 8 36.44 -14.32 17.90
N SER A 9 37.08 -13.46 17.11
CA SER A 9 36.43 -12.35 16.42
C SER A 9 35.55 -12.89 15.28
N THR A 10 34.26 -13.08 15.52
CA THR A 10 33.31 -13.38 14.43
C THR A 10 33.00 -12.10 13.68
N SER A 11 33.80 -11.80 12.66
CA SER A 11 33.34 -10.88 11.61
C SER A 11 32.13 -11.55 10.94
N PRO A 12 30.96 -10.91 10.82
CA PRO A 12 29.84 -11.54 10.13
C PRO A 12 30.19 -11.71 8.66
N ASP A 13 30.13 -12.95 8.16
CA ASP A 13 30.26 -13.24 6.73
C ASP A 13 29.14 -12.51 5.95
N ILE A 14 29.48 -12.04 4.75
CA ILE A 14 28.54 -11.32 3.87
C ILE A 14 27.47 -12.31 3.40
N ARG A 15 26.21 -12.02 3.70
CA ARG A 15 25.07 -12.86 3.26
C ARG A 15 24.78 -12.66 1.78
N THR A 16 24.51 -13.74 1.05
CA THR A 16 24.12 -13.69 -0.36
C THR A 16 22.61 -13.66 -0.49
N VAL A 17 22.08 -12.60 -1.13
CA VAL A 17 20.67 -12.41 -1.45
C VAL A 17 20.46 -12.74 -2.92
N GLY A 18 19.68 -13.78 -3.21
CA GLY A 18 19.26 -14.14 -4.55
C GLY A 18 17.84 -13.65 -4.84
N ILE A 19 17.69 -12.79 -5.84
CA ILE A 19 16.40 -12.25 -6.25
C ILE A 19 15.99 -12.89 -7.57
N LEU A 20 14.90 -13.66 -7.56
CA LEU A 20 14.36 -14.27 -8.76
C LEU A 20 13.81 -13.16 -9.68
N ILE A 21 14.11 -13.24 -10.98
CA ILE A 21 13.50 -12.40 -12.02
C ILE A 21 13.03 -13.27 -13.19
N PHE A 22 11.90 -12.90 -13.78
CA PHE A 22 11.25 -13.61 -14.88
C PHE A 22 10.52 -12.60 -15.78
N ASP A 23 10.18 -12.98 -17.02
CA ASP A 23 9.47 -12.07 -17.91
C ASP A 23 8.13 -11.63 -17.30
N GLU A 24 7.85 -10.34 -17.38
CA GLU A 24 6.73 -9.64 -16.74
C GLU A 24 6.75 -9.66 -15.21
N VAL A 25 7.94 -9.75 -14.60
CA VAL A 25 8.16 -9.38 -13.19
C VAL A 25 7.86 -7.90 -12.97
N GLU A 26 7.23 -7.56 -11.85
CA GLU A 26 6.97 -6.17 -11.46
C GLU A 26 8.28 -5.48 -11.06
N VAL A 27 8.55 -4.29 -11.60
CA VAL A 27 9.88 -3.68 -11.50
C VAL A 27 10.26 -3.40 -10.05
N LEU A 28 9.34 -2.77 -9.31
CA LEU A 28 9.64 -2.36 -7.94
C LEU A 28 9.64 -3.52 -6.94
N ASP A 29 8.95 -4.63 -7.26
CA ASP A 29 8.92 -5.82 -6.40
C ASP A 29 10.32 -6.44 -6.22
N PHE A 30 11.19 -6.34 -7.23
CA PHE A 30 12.57 -6.84 -7.14
C PHE A 30 13.59 -5.70 -6.92
N CYS A 31 13.40 -4.53 -7.56
CA CYS A 31 14.31 -3.40 -7.41
C CYS A 31 14.30 -2.80 -6.00
N GLY A 32 13.14 -2.77 -5.33
CA GLY A 32 13.02 -2.24 -3.96
C GLY A 32 13.89 -3.03 -2.97
N PRO A 33 13.68 -4.35 -2.82
CA PRO A 33 14.56 -5.20 -2.03
C PRO A 33 16.02 -5.16 -2.48
N PHE A 34 16.27 -5.12 -3.81
CA PHE A 34 17.63 -5.03 -4.34
C PHE A 34 18.36 -3.80 -3.79
N GLU A 35 17.73 -2.62 -3.86
CA GLU A 35 18.31 -1.37 -3.36
C GLU A 35 18.62 -1.47 -1.87
N VAL A 36 17.64 -1.86 -1.05
CA VAL A 36 17.78 -1.98 0.41
C VAL A 36 18.96 -2.86 0.79
N PHE A 37 19.02 -4.09 0.26
CA PHE A 37 20.10 -5.02 0.60
C PHE A 37 21.46 -4.55 0.06
N SER A 38 21.50 -3.92 -1.12
CA SER A 38 22.78 -3.51 -1.74
C SER A 38 23.50 -2.41 -0.96
N ILE A 39 22.74 -1.49 -0.37
CA ILE A 39 23.29 -0.33 0.35
C ILE A 39 23.42 -0.55 1.86
N ALA A 40 22.79 -1.57 2.44
CA ALA A 40 22.78 -1.79 3.88
C ALA A 40 24.21 -1.97 4.44
N ARG A 41 24.54 -1.18 5.46
CA ARG A 41 25.82 -1.18 6.20
C ARG A 41 25.53 -0.99 7.69
N LEU A 42 26.44 -1.43 8.56
CA LEU A 42 26.27 -1.23 10.01
C LEU A 42 26.10 0.26 10.33
N ALA A 43 25.21 0.56 11.28
CA ALA A 43 24.98 1.91 11.75
C ALA A 43 26.25 2.54 12.35
N GLY A 44 26.47 3.83 12.11
CA GLY A 44 27.68 4.55 12.51
C GLY A 44 28.84 4.40 11.52
N GLY A 45 28.66 3.58 10.48
CA GLY A 45 29.68 3.32 9.50
C GLY A 45 29.91 4.41 8.46
N ARG A 46 31.14 4.58 8.00
CA ARG A 46 31.42 5.40 6.80
C ARG A 46 30.86 4.70 5.56
N ALA A 47 30.51 5.46 4.51
CA ALA A 47 30.01 4.91 3.24
C ALA A 47 30.97 3.90 2.57
N GLU A 48 32.23 3.86 3.00
CA GLU A 48 33.29 2.94 2.55
C GLU A 48 33.34 1.61 3.35
N GLU A 49 32.44 1.41 4.32
CA GLU A 49 32.39 0.18 5.10
C GLU A 49 31.82 -1.01 4.32
N ARG A 50 32.22 -2.21 4.77
CA ARG A 50 31.94 -3.48 4.08
C ARG A 50 30.43 -3.72 3.93
N PRO A 51 29.96 -4.18 2.76
CA PRO A 51 28.58 -4.59 2.57
C PRO A 51 28.17 -5.69 3.52
N LEU A 52 26.93 -5.62 4.02
CA LEU A 52 26.30 -6.70 4.77
C LEU A 52 25.78 -7.81 3.86
N PHE A 53 25.41 -7.44 2.63
CA PHE A 53 24.82 -8.35 1.66
C PHE A 53 25.53 -8.29 0.31
N ARG A 54 25.63 -9.45 -0.34
CA ARG A 54 25.91 -9.59 -1.77
C ARG A 54 24.59 -9.86 -2.47
N VAL A 55 24.11 -8.92 -3.28
CA VAL A 55 22.81 -9.05 -3.97
C VAL A 55 23.00 -9.51 -5.40
N LEU A 56 22.25 -10.53 -5.81
CA LEU A 56 22.30 -11.14 -7.14
C LEU A 56 20.89 -11.27 -7.71
N THR A 57 20.76 -11.17 -9.03
CA THR A 57 19.53 -11.47 -9.75
C THR A 57 19.68 -12.82 -10.45
N ILE A 58 18.63 -13.63 -10.39
CA ILE A 58 18.63 -15.02 -10.87
C ILE A 58 17.44 -15.21 -11.80
N ALA A 59 17.65 -15.73 -13.00
CA ALA A 59 16.58 -16.06 -13.94
C ALA A 59 16.67 -17.52 -14.39
N GLU A 60 15.64 -18.04 -15.06
CA GLU A 60 15.70 -19.37 -15.69
C GLU A 60 16.81 -19.45 -16.74
N VAL A 61 16.95 -18.41 -17.55
CA VAL A 61 17.84 -18.37 -18.71
C VAL A 61 18.69 -17.10 -18.72
N ALA A 62 19.91 -17.21 -19.23
CA ALA A 62 20.88 -16.11 -19.33
C ALA A 62 20.59 -15.16 -20.51
N ARG A 63 19.41 -14.53 -20.50
CA ARG A 63 19.00 -13.52 -21.48
C ARG A 63 18.31 -12.33 -20.79
N PRO A 64 18.15 -11.18 -21.47
CA PRO A 64 17.38 -10.08 -20.91
C PRO A 64 15.96 -10.54 -20.52
N VAL A 65 15.58 -10.21 -19.29
CA VAL A 65 14.23 -10.32 -18.76
C VAL A 65 13.49 -9.03 -19.10
N ARG A 66 12.30 -9.15 -19.69
CA ARG A 66 11.41 -8.02 -19.97
C ARG A 66 10.43 -7.84 -18.83
N CYS A 67 10.64 -6.86 -17.97
CA CYS A 67 9.76 -6.54 -16.85
C CYS A 67 8.43 -5.90 -17.32
N VAL A 68 7.48 -5.76 -16.39
CA VAL A 68 6.28 -4.92 -16.59
C VAL A 68 6.73 -3.50 -16.99
N GLY A 69 6.03 -2.89 -17.95
CA GLY A 69 6.40 -1.57 -18.49
C GLY A 69 7.55 -1.58 -19.49
N GLY A 70 8.14 -2.75 -19.80
CA GLY A 70 9.09 -2.92 -20.90
C GLY A 70 10.56 -2.70 -20.55
N LEU A 71 10.90 -2.47 -19.28
CA LEU A 71 12.29 -2.44 -18.81
C LEU A 71 12.99 -3.78 -19.11
N LEU A 72 14.22 -3.73 -19.60
CA LEU A 72 15.05 -4.91 -19.87
C LEU A 72 16.15 -5.02 -18.81
N VAL A 73 16.27 -6.20 -18.20
CA VAL A 73 17.25 -6.48 -17.14
C VAL A 73 18.03 -7.74 -17.47
N MET A 74 19.36 -7.67 -17.41
CA MET A 74 20.20 -8.86 -17.50
C MET A 74 20.31 -9.54 -16.13
N PRO A 75 20.01 -10.84 -16.00
CA PRO A 75 20.27 -11.58 -14.78
C PRO A 75 21.77 -11.73 -14.54
N HIS A 76 22.19 -11.73 -13.27
CA HIS A 76 23.56 -12.07 -12.89
C HIS A 76 23.83 -13.56 -13.08
N HIS A 77 22.86 -14.41 -12.76
CA HIS A 77 22.99 -15.87 -12.74
C HIS A 77 21.73 -16.58 -13.27
N THR A 78 21.85 -17.87 -13.56
CA THR A 78 20.71 -18.75 -13.86
C THR A 78 20.32 -19.59 -12.65
N LEU A 79 19.14 -20.22 -12.67
CA LEU A 79 18.64 -21.12 -11.61
C LEU A 79 19.62 -22.25 -11.26
N THR A 80 20.43 -22.70 -12.23
CA THR A 80 21.41 -23.78 -12.05
C THR A 80 22.85 -23.27 -11.90
N GLY A 81 23.07 -21.96 -11.99
CA GLY A 81 24.38 -21.34 -12.16
C GLY A 81 24.64 -20.17 -11.22
N HIS A 82 24.17 -20.26 -9.96
CA HIS A 82 24.35 -19.25 -8.93
C HIS A 82 25.09 -19.80 -7.70
N PRO A 83 25.77 -18.97 -6.88
CA PRO A 83 26.36 -19.40 -5.61
C PRO A 83 25.27 -19.75 -4.57
N PRO A 84 25.60 -20.41 -3.44
CA PRO A 84 24.67 -20.60 -2.34
C PRO A 84 24.01 -19.29 -1.90
N LEU A 85 22.73 -19.36 -1.51
CA LEU A 85 21.91 -18.21 -1.14
C LEU A 85 21.50 -18.33 0.32
N ASP A 86 21.68 -17.25 1.07
CA ASP A 86 21.22 -17.13 2.46
C ASP A 86 19.78 -16.59 2.50
N ILE A 87 19.46 -15.67 1.59
CA ILE A 87 18.13 -15.05 1.49
C ILE A 87 17.65 -15.15 0.04
N VAL A 88 16.41 -15.57 -0.15
CA VAL A 88 15.76 -15.59 -1.48
C VAL A 88 14.60 -14.63 -1.51
N VAL A 89 14.54 -13.79 -2.56
CA VAL A 89 13.42 -12.90 -2.84
C VAL A 89 12.66 -13.37 -4.07
N VAL A 90 11.39 -13.72 -3.87
CA VAL A 90 10.46 -14.12 -4.94
C VAL A 90 9.49 -12.98 -5.20
N PRO A 91 9.70 -12.15 -6.24
CA PRO A 91 8.83 -11.01 -6.54
C PRO A 91 7.52 -11.45 -7.20
N GLY A 92 6.59 -10.49 -7.32
CA GLY A 92 5.35 -10.65 -8.06
C GLY A 92 5.43 -10.13 -9.49
N GLY A 93 4.26 -9.76 -10.02
CA GLY A 93 4.08 -9.28 -11.39
C GLY A 93 3.21 -10.20 -12.23
N ARG A 94 2.87 -9.75 -13.45
CA ARG A 94 1.99 -10.50 -14.37
C ARG A 94 2.57 -11.86 -14.72
N GLY A 95 3.89 -11.96 -14.80
CA GLY A 95 4.62 -13.20 -15.11
C GLY A 95 4.34 -14.34 -14.14
N THR A 96 3.97 -14.04 -12.88
CA THR A 96 3.62 -15.07 -11.89
C THR A 96 2.51 -16.02 -12.37
N ARG A 97 1.61 -15.57 -13.26
CA ARG A 97 0.56 -16.44 -13.84
C ARG A 97 1.13 -17.58 -14.66
N ARG A 98 2.22 -17.32 -15.39
CA ARG A 98 2.96 -18.33 -16.14
C ARG A 98 3.85 -19.15 -15.22
N GLU A 99 4.57 -18.50 -14.30
CA GLU A 99 5.53 -19.19 -13.43
C GLU A 99 4.87 -20.16 -12.44
N ARG A 100 3.58 -19.96 -12.10
CA ARG A 100 2.80 -20.91 -11.29
C ARG A 100 2.66 -22.31 -11.89
N THR A 101 2.96 -22.49 -13.17
CA THR A 101 2.97 -23.79 -13.85
C THR A 101 4.35 -24.13 -14.44
N ASN A 102 5.39 -23.39 -14.04
CA ASN A 102 6.76 -23.62 -14.50
C ASN A 102 7.52 -24.46 -13.46
N ASP A 103 7.59 -25.77 -13.68
CA ASP A 103 8.24 -26.69 -12.73
C ASP A 103 9.71 -26.35 -12.49
N ALA A 104 10.44 -25.81 -13.48
CA ALA A 104 11.84 -25.43 -13.29
C ALA A 104 12.01 -24.34 -12.23
N VAL A 105 11.14 -23.31 -12.26
CA VAL A 105 11.14 -22.22 -11.27
C VAL A 105 10.62 -22.70 -9.93
N LEU A 106 9.51 -23.46 -9.92
CA LEU A 106 8.88 -23.94 -8.69
C LEU A 106 9.77 -24.91 -7.92
N ASP A 107 10.44 -25.83 -8.61
CA ASP A 107 11.34 -26.80 -8.00
C ASP A 107 12.62 -26.12 -7.52
N TRP A 108 13.09 -25.10 -8.24
CA TRP A 108 14.19 -24.25 -7.76
C TRP A 108 13.81 -23.53 -6.46
N ILE A 109 12.62 -22.91 -6.39
CA ILE A 109 12.10 -22.26 -5.17
C ILE A 109 12.05 -23.26 -4.01
N ALA A 110 11.51 -24.46 -4.25
CA ALA A 110 11.41 -25.51 -3.23
C ALA A 110 12.80 -25.98 -2.77
N ALA A 111 13.76 -26.13 -3.68
CA ALA A 111 15.13 -26.47 -3.35
C ALA A 111 15.80 -25.40 -2.48
N GLN A 112 15.64 -24.12 -2.83
CA GLN A 112 16.20 -23.02 -2.02
C GLN A 112 15.57 -22.95 -0.63
N ALA A 113 14.28 -23.28 -0.47
CA ALA A 113 13.66 -23.33 0.86
C ALA A 113 14.28 -24.39 1.79
N GLY A 114 14.96 -25.40 1.22
CA GLY A 114 15.74 -26.38 1.98
C GLY A 114 17.05 -25.82 2.54
N THR A 115 17.67 -24.82 1.89
CA THR A 115 19.04 -24.37 2.18
C THR A 115 19.15 -22.92 2.65
N ALA A 116 18.27 -22.03 2.19
CA ALA A 116 18.29 -20.62 2.55
C ALA A 116 17.89 -20.42 4.01
N GLU A 117 18.53 -19.44 4.66
CA GLU A 117 18.16 -18.96 6.00
C GLU A 117 16.74 -18.38 5.98
N VAL A 118 16.41 -17.62 4.92
CA VAL A 118 15.11 -16.94 4.78
C VAL A 118 14.60 -17.00 3.34
N MET A 119 13.39 -17.53 3.18
CA MET A 119 12.62 -17.38 1.95
C MET A 119 11.71 -16.16 2.07
N THR A 120 11.63 -15.35 1.02
CA THR A 120 10.79 -14.16 1.04
C THR A 120 9.95 -14.03 -0.22
N SER A 121 8.80 -13.38 -0.11
CA SER A 121 8.03 -12.99 -1.29
C SER A 121 7.47 -11.57 -1.20
N VAL A 122 7.35 -10.95 -2.36
CA VAL A 122 6.67 -9.66 -2.54
C VAL A 122 5.46 -9.87 -3.45
N CYS A 123 4.35 -9.20 -3.15
CA CYS A 123 3.18 -9.16 -4.03
C CYS A 123 2.69 -10.58 -4.39
N THR A 124 2.44 -10.86 -5.67
CA THR A 124 1.99 -12.18 -6.16
C THR A 124 3.09 -13.25 -6.16
N GLY A 125 4.32 -12.94 -5.75
CA GLY A 125 5.36 -13.95 -5.52
C GLY A 125 4.98 -14.97 -4.45
N ALA A 126 4.09 -14.59 -3.52
CA ALA A 126 3.54 -15.48 -2.51
C ALA A 126 2.87 -16.72 -3.11
N PHE A 127 2.24 -16.61 -4.29
CA PHE A 127 1.65 -17.76 -4.97
C PHE A 127 2.70 -18.78 -5.42
N LEU A 128 3.90 -18.35 -5.82
CA LEU A 128 4.96 -19.26 -6.23
C LEU A 128 5.50 -20.05 -5.03
N LEU A 129 5.55 -19.43 -3.85
CA LEU A 129 5.85 -20.14 -2.60
C LEU A 129 4.73 -21.13 -2.24
N ALA A 130 3.47 -20.71 -2.40
CA ALA A 130 2.30 -21.51 -2.03
C ALA A 130 2.11 -22.76 -2.91
N VAL A 131 2.49 -22.72 -4.19
CA VAL A 131 2.32 -23.85 -5.13
C VAL A 131 3.07 -25.12 -4.68
N ARG A 132 4.20 -24.98 -3.98
CA ARG A 132 4.95 -26.12 -3.41
C ARG A 132 4.73 -26.28 -1.90
N GLY A 133 3.67 -25.66 -1.35
CA GLY A 133 3.26 -25.81 0.04
C GLY A 133 4.15 -25.09 1.06
N LEU A 134 5.03 -24.16 0.64
CA LEU A 134 5.94 -23.46 1.58
C LEU A 134 5.18 -22.57 2.57
N LEU A 135 3.95 -22.17 2.22
CA LEU A 135 3.07 -21.34 3.06
C LEU A 135 2.03 -22.16 3.84
N ASP A 136 1.96 -23.48 3.65
CA ASP A 136 0.92 -24.31 4.27
C ASP A 136 1.08 -24.30 5.80
N GLY A 137 -0.02 -24.02 6.51
CA GLY A 137 -0.05 -23.92 7.97
C GLY A 137 0.58 -22.64 8.55
N ARG A 138 0.91 -21.64 7.71
CA ARG A 138 1.55 -20.39 8.11
C ARG A 138 0.65 -19.18 7.90
N GLU A 139 0.91 -18.11 8.63
CA GLU A 139 0.40 -16.79 8.23
C GLU A 139 1.16 -16.27 7.01
N ALA A 140 0.46 -15.65 6.06
CA ALA A 140 1.08 -14.99 4.92
C ALA A 140 0.22 -13.85 4.40
N THR A 141 0.83 -12.92 3.66
CA THR A 141 0.13 -11.86 2.93
C THR A 141 0.57 -11.85 1.45
N THR A 142 -0.16 -11.08 0.64
CA THR A 142 0.15 -10.85 -0.78
C THR A 142 -0.35 -9.46 -1.19
N HIS A 143 -0.26 -9.12 -2.47
CA HIS A 143 -0.85 -7.88 -2.97
C HIS A 143 -2.35 -7.84 -2.68
N TRP A 144 -2.88 -6.69 -2.24
CA TRP A 144 -4.28 -6.53 -1.80
C TRP A 144 -5.28 -7.10 -2.82
N ALA A 145 -5.08 -6.83 -4.12
CA ALA A 145 -5.95 -7.31 -5.19
C ALA A 145 -5.89 -8.84 -5.43
N SER A 146 -5.07 -9.57 -4.68
CA SER A 146 -4.87 -11.02 -4.81
C SER A 146 -5.02 -11.76 -3.48
N ILE A 147 -5.44 -11.07 -2.41
CA ILE A 147 -5.68 -11.66 -1.09
C ILE A 147 -6.72 -12.78 -1.17
N ASP A 148 -7.91 -12.49 -1.73
CA ASP A 148 -8.98 -13.48 -1.80
C ASP A 148 -8.61 -14.64 -2.73
N TRP A 149 -7.89 -14.35 -3.82
CA TRP A 149 -7.40 -15.38 -4.72
C TRP A 149 -6.41 -16.34 -4.02
N LEU A 150 -5.56 -15.83 -3.13
CA LEU A 150 -4.65 -16.66 -2.33
C LEU A 150 -5.44 -17.52 -1.33
N ARG A 151 -6.44 -16.94 -0.63
CA ARG A 151 -7.33 -17.66 0.30
C ARG A 151 -8.05 -18.83 -0.38
N GLU A 152 -8.61 -18.57 -1.55
CA GLU A 152 -9.41 -19.56 -2.29
C GLU A 152 -8.56 -20.70 -2.84
N ASN A 153 -7.35 -20.41 -3.35
CA ASN A 153 -6.53 -21.39 -4.05
C ASN A 153 -5.55 -22.14 -3.14
N HIS A 154 -5.25 -21.58 -1.97
CA HIS A 154 -4.33 -22.16 -1.00
C HIS A 154 -4.96 -22.11 0.41
N PRO A 155 -6.03 -22.88 0.67
CA PRO A 155 -6.81 -22.80 1.91
C PRO A 155 -6.05 -23.25 3.17
N ALA A 156 -4.88 -23.89 3.01
CA ALA A 156 -3.98 -24.22 4.11
C ALA A 156 -3.19 -23.00 4.63
N VAL A 157 -3.23 -21.87 3.94
CA VAL A 157 -2.54 -20.63 4.30
C VAL A 157 -3.47 -19.73 5.10
N THR A 158 -3.01 -19.22 6.25
CA THR A 158 -3.73 -18.21 7.03
C THR A 158 -3.45 -16.83 6.43
N VAL A 159 -4.27 -16.40 5.47
CA VAL A 159 -4.01 -15.14 4.72
C VAL A 159 -4.41 -13.90 5.53
N ARG A 160 -3.42 -13.05 5.81
CA ARG A 160 -3.55 -11.76 6.49
C ARG A 160 -3.60 -10.61 5.49
N ASP A 161 -4.57 -9.73 5.64
CA ASP A 161 -4.74 -8.49 4.88
C ASP A 161 -4.59 -7.24 5.76
N ASP A 162 -4.29 -7.40 7.05
CA ASP A 162 -4.15 -6.31 8.02
C ASP A 162 -2.70 -5.82 8.21
N ARG A 163 -1.73 -6.46 7.55
CA ARG A 163 -0.29 -6.17 7.69
C ARG A 163 0.44 -6.16 6.37
N ARG A 164 1.43 -5.27 6.24
CA ARG A 164 2.29 -5.14 5.06
C ARG A 164 3.31 -6.26 4.94
N VAL A 165 3.79 -6.76 6.08
CA VAL A 165 4.82 -7.80 6.19
C VAL A 165 4.35 -8.81 7.23
N ILE A 166 4.42 -10.10 6.88
CA ILE A 166 4.20 -11.23 7.77
C ILE A 166 5.51 -12.00 7.86
N ASP A 167 6.03 -12.15 9.08
CA ASP A 167 7.28 -12.83 9.37
C ASP A 167 7.03 -14.10 10.18
N GLU A 168 7.17 -15.25 9.52
CA GLU A 168 7.08 -16.60 10.08
C GLU A 168 8.49 -17.23 10.23
N ALA A 169 9.46 -16.39 10.61
CA ALA A 169 10.89 -16.67 10.76
C ALA A 169 11.58 -17.10 9.45
N LYS A 170 11.37 -18.34 9.03
CA LYS A 170 12.00 -18.94 7.84
C LYS A 170 11.35 -18.46 6.53
N VAL A 171 10.10 -18.00 6.61
CA VAL A 171 9.36 -17.45 5.49
C VAL A 171 8.85 -16.06 5.85
N VAL A 172 9.12 -15.07 5.02
CA VAL A 172 8.61 -13.70 5.17
C VAL A 172 7.86 -13.29 3.92
N THR A 173 6.59 -12.94 4.06
CA THR A 173 5.78 -12.49 2.92
C THR A 173 5.42 -11.02 3.09
N SER A 174 5.31 -10.30 1.98
CA SER A 174 4.93 -8.90 1.98
C SER A 174 3.86 -8.61 0.93
N ALA A 175 3.16 -7.50 1.15
CA ALA A 175 2.14 -6.99 0.25
C ALA A 175 2.76 -6.48 -1.07
N GLY A 176 2.03 -5.65 -1.81
CA GLY A 176 2.45 -5.20 -3.14
C GLY A 176 3.56 -4.16 -3.16
N VAL A 177 4.40 -4.20 -4.20
CA VAL A 177 5.11 -3.06 -4.77
C VAL A 177 6.08 -2.39 -3.78
N SER A 178 5.64 -1.38 -3.04
CA SER A 178 6.48 -0.71 -2.04
C SER A 178 6.69 -1.54 -0.78
N ALA A 179 5.81 -2.49 -0.48
CA ALA A 179 5.95 -3.34 0.71
C ALA A 179 7.18 -4.26 0.65
N GLY A 180 7.73 -4.52 -0.54
CA GLY A 180 9.01 -5.20 -0.68
C GLY A 180 10.19 -4.41 -0.07
N ILE A 181 10.14 -3.07 -0.09
CA ILE A 181 11.13 -2.21 0.56
C ILE A 181 11.03 -2.37 2.08
N ASP A 182 9.81 -2.29 2.62
CA ASP A 182 9.54 -2.47 4.05
C ASP A 182 9.97 -3.85 4.55
N MET A 183 9.70 -4.89 3.77
CA MET A 183 10.11 -6.27 4.05
C MET A 183 11.63 -6.41 4.09
N ALA A 184 12.34 -5.82 3.13
CA ALA A 184 13.79 -5.86 3.11
C ALA A 184 14.38 -5.09 4.30
N LEU A 185 13.84 -3.91 4.65
CA LEU A 185 14.27 -3.13 5.82
C LEU A 185 13.97 -3.86 7.13
N HIS A 186 12.81 -4.52 7.22
CA HIS A 186 12.47 -5.42 8.33
C HIS A 186 13.51 -6.52 8.50
N LEU A 187 13.92 -7.17 7.41
CA LEU A 187 14.96 -8.20 7.44
C LEU A 187 16.34 -7.67 7.82
N VAL A 188 16.71 -6.50 7.32
CA VAL A 188 17.93 -5.80 7.75
C VAL A 188 17.89 -5.57 9.27
N GLY A 189 16.75 -5.11 9.79
CA GLY A 189 16.56 -4.84 11.21
C GLY A 189 16.61 -6.10 12.06
N ARG A 190 15.99 -7.18 11.58
CA ARG A 190 15.97 -8.48 12.23
C ARG A 190 17.36 -9.11 12.31
N LEU A 191 18.17 -8.99 11.25
CA LEU A 191 19.47 -9.65 11.13
C LEU A 191 20.63 -8.82 11.70
N HIS A 192 20.54 -7.48 11.63
CA HIS A 192 21.63 -6.57 11.97
C HIS A 192 21.24 -5.44 12.92
N GLY A 193 20.05 -5.54 13.54
CA GLY A 193 19.54 -4.59 14.52
C GLY A 193 18.76 -3.42 13.91
N PRO A 194 17.82 -2.83 14.68
CA PRO A 194 16.92 -1.78 14.20
C PRO A 194 17.65 -0.50 13.76
N GLU A 195 18.80 -0.19 14.37
CA GLU A 195 19.61 0.97 14.00
C GLU A 195 20.17 0.86 12.58
N THR A 196 20.56 -0.35 12.16
CA THR A 196 21.08 -0.62 10.82
C THR A 196 19.99 -0.45 9.77
N ALA A 197 18.77 -0.89 10.06
CA ALA A 197 17.62 -0.69 9.18
C ALA A 197 17.22 0.79 9.10
N ALA A 198 17.17 1.50 10.23
CA ALA A 198 16.88 2.93 10.26
C ALA A 198 17.95 3.76 9.50
N TRP A 199 19.22 3.41 9.65
CA TRP A 199 20.31 4.02 8.87
C TRP A 199 20.15 3.76 7.38
N THR A 200 19.82 2.52 7.00
CA THR A 200 19.59 2.12 5.60
C THR A 200 18.42 2.89 5.00
N ALA A 201 17.27 2.96 5.68
CA ALA A 201 16.11 3.74 5.26
C ALA A 201 16.47 5.22 5.09
N ARG A 202 17.16 5.81 6.08
CA ARG A 202 17.62 7.21 6.00
C ARG A 202 18.54 7.46 4.81
N ARG A 203 19.45 6.52 4.49
CA ARG A 203 20.35 6.61 3.35
C ARG A 203 19.58 6.63 2.01
N MET A 204 18.46 5.93 1.94
CA MET A 204 17.55 5.93 0.78
C MET A 204 16.65 7.15 0.74
N GLU A 205 16.67 8.00 1.77
CA GLU A 205 15.65 9.04 2.01
C GLU A 205 14.22 8.44 2.04
N TYR A 206 14.11 7.21 2.56
CA TYR A 206 12.85 6.49 2.68
C TYR A 206 12.25 6.65 4.09
N ASP A 207 11.04 7.19 4.18
CA ASP A 207 10.28 7.32 5.44
C ASP A 207 9.75 5.95 5.87
N TRP A 208 10.60 5.17 6.55
CA TRP A 208 10.28 3.81 6.97
C TRP A 208 9.52 3.78 8.29
N LYS A 209 8.34 3.15 8.28
CA LYS A 209 7.49 2.95 9.46
C LYS A 209 7.03 1.50 9.54
N LEU A 210 7.80 0.68 10.24
CA LEU A 210 7.56 -0.76 10.35
C LEU A 210 6.22 -1.09 11.07
N GLU A 211 5.75 -0.19 11.94
CA GLU A 211 4.55 -0.38 12.75
C GLU A 211 3.27 0.26 12.18
N GLU A 212 3.31 0.78 10.96
CA GLU A 212 2.05 1.07 10.28
C GLU A 212 1.37 -0.28 10.01
N LYS A 213 0.35 -0.62 10.83
CA LYS A 213 -0.81 -1.35 10.32
C LYS A 213 -1.06 -0.82 8.92
N LEU A 214 -1.30 -1.69 7.93
CA LEU A 214 -1.95 -1.19 6.72
C LEU A 214 -3.07 -0.28 7.22
N PRO A 215 -3.15 1.00 6.79
CA PRO A 215 -4.16 1.92 7.31
C PRO A 215 -5.46 1.14 7.41
N ALA A 216 -6.10 1.15 8.60
CA ALA A 216 -6.96 0.12 9.21
C ALA A 216 -8.17 -0.37 8.37
N ASP A 217 -7.89 -0.70 7.12
CA ASP A 217 -8.69 -0.21 6.01
C ASP A 217 -8.20 -0.77 4.66
N THR A 218 -7.76 -2.03 4.70
CA THR A 218 -7.41 -2.80 3.49
C THR A 218 -8.29 -4.04 3.36
N ALA A 219 -9.52 -3.96 3.88
CA ALA A 219 -10.60 -4.59 3.13
C ALA A 219 -10.56 -4.00 1.71
N PRO A 220 -10.41 -4.82 0.65
CA PRO A 220 -10.45 -4.30 -0.71
C PRO A 220 -11.77 -3.56 -0.87
N CYS A 221 -11.66 -2.24 -1.00
CA CYS A 221 -12.73 -1.45 -1.55
C CYS A 221 -12.92 -2.03 -2.95
N PRO A 222 -14.06 -2.69 -3.26
CA PRO A 222 -14.21 -3.29 -4.58
C PRO A 222 -13.98 -2.17 -5.59
N PRO A 223 -13.12 -2.37 -6.62
CA PRO A 223 -12.77 -1.31 -7.57
C PRO A 223 -14.01 -0.76 -8.28
N ILE A 224 -15.10 -1.54 -8.25
CA ILE A 224 -16.42 -1.19 -8.74
C ILE A 224 -17.46 -1.61 -7.70
N ILE A 225 -18.37 -0.71 -7.32
CA ILE A 225 -19.64 -1.06 -6.68
C ILE A 225 -20.77 -0.95 -7.71
N THR A 226 -21.77 -1.82 -7.62
CA THR A 226 -22.94 -1.74 -8.49
C THR A 226 -24.12 -1.18 -7.71
N LEU A 227 -24.63 -0.02 -8.12
CA LEU A 227 -25.79 0.61 -7.52
C LEU A 227 -26.90 0.73 -8.57
N GLU A 228 -28.06 0.08 -8.35
CA GLU A 228 -29.18 0.06 -9.30
C GLU A 228 -28.78 -0.33 -10.75
N GLY A 229 -27.77 -1.20 -10.90
CA GLY A 229 -27.24 -1.62 -12.19
C GLY A 229 -26.17 -0.70 -12.80
N HIS A 230 -25.82 0.40 -12.12
CA HIS A 230 -24.75 1.30 -12.54
C HIS A 230 -23.43 0.90 -11.86
N ALA A 231 -22.37 0.73 -12.66
CA ALA A 231 -21.03 0.43 -12.18
C ALA A 231 -20.31 1.71 -11.77
N PHE A 232 -20.19 1.94 -10.47
CA PHE A 232 -19.48 3.05 -9.88
C PHE A 232 -18.02 2.66 -9.61
N THR A 233 -17.07 3.37 -10.19
CA THR A 233 -15.63 3.09 -10.06
C THR A 233 -15.04 3.85 -8.88
N PHE A 234 -14.22 3.18 -8.07
CA PHE A 234 -13.47 3.81 -6.99
C PHE A 234 -12.56 4.92 -7.52
N GLN A 235 -12.52 6.05 -6.81
CA GLN A 235 -11.73 7.24 -7.19
C GLN A 235 -10.66 7.56 -6.15
N ALA A 236 -11.02 7.61 -4.87
CA ALA A 236 -10.11 7.98 -3.79
C ALA A 236 -10.70 7.62 -2.42
N SER A 237 -9.84 7.39 -1.43
CA SER A 237 -10.23 7.47 -0.03
C SER A 237 -9.96 8.90 0.47
N LEU A 238 -10.95 9.51 1.10
CA LEU A 238 -10.87 10.88 1.59
C LEU A 238 -10.01 10.91 2.86
N ALA A 239 -8.77 11.39 2.72
CA ALA A 239 -7.79 11.46 3.79
C ALA A 239 -7.55 12.91 4.22
N PRO A 240 -8.06 13.32 5.41
CA PRO A 240 -7.72 14.60 6.00
C PRO A 240 -6.21 14.80 6.22
N GLU A 241 -5.75 16.03 6.03
CA GLU A 241 -4.40 16.46 6.40
C GLU A 241 -4.19 16.22 7.91
N ARG A 242 -3.01 15.70 8.28
CA ARG A 242 -2.64 15.37 9.66
C ARG A 242 -1.35 16.07 10.06
N ASP A 243 -1.19 16.36 11.35
CA ASP A 243 0.05 16.85 11.92
C ASP A 243 1.08 15.72 12.12
N ALA A 244 2.26 16.08 12.63
CA ALA A 244 3.34 15.12 12.89
C ALA A 244 3.00 14.07 13.97
N SER A 245 1.99 14.31 14.81
CA SER A 245 1.50 13.34 15.79
C SER A 245 0.44 12.39 15.22
N GLY A 246 0.00 12.64 13.98
CA GLY A 246 -1.08 11.89 13.33
C GLY A 246 -2.48 12.42 13.65
N ALA A 247 -2.61 13.52 14.39
CA ALA A 247 -3.92 14.15 14.64
C ALA A 247 -4.39 14.90 13.39
N ILE A 248 -5.70 14.92 13.13
CA ILE A 248 -6.27 15.65 11.98
C ILE A 248 -6.11 17.15 12.21
N LEU A 249 -5.65 17.87 11.18
CA LEU A 249 -5.57 19.32 11.19
C LEU A 249 -6.97 19.92 11.04
N GLU A 250 -7.49 20.45 12.15
CA GLU A 250 -8.75 21.15 12.20
C GLU A 250 -8.63 22.61 11.73
N ASN A 251 -9.66 23.08 11.01
CA ASN A 251 -9.75 24.42 10.46
C ASN A 251 -11.08 25.07 10.83
N ARG A 252 -11.04 26.36 11.21
CA ARG A 252 -12.20 27.19 11.54
C ARG A 252 -12.23 28.43 10.64
N PRO A 253 -12.75 28.34 9.40
CA PRO A 253 -12.72 29.41 8.42
C PRO A 253 -13.70 30.56 8.73
N GLN A 254 -14.65 30.38 9.65
CA GLN A 254 -15.71 31.34 9.98
C GLN A 254 -15.16 32.74 10.28
N GLY A 255 -14.10 32.82 11.10
CA GLY A 255 -13.48 34.09 11.48
C GLY A 255 -12.83 34.87 10.34
N ARG A 256 -12.72 34.28 9.14
CA ARG A 256 -12.17 34.93 7.93
C ARG A 256 -13.25 35.56 7.06
N TYR A 257 -14.53 35.39 7.38
CA TYR A 257 -15.62 36.00 6.62
C TYR A 257 -15.81 37.46 7.05
N ALA A 258 -15.49 38.38 6.14
CA ALA A 258 -15.48 39.83 6.41
C ALA A 258 -16.85 40.40 6.84
N GLU A 259 -17.95 39.76 6.44
CA GLU A 259 -19.33 40.16 6.76
C GLU A 259 -19.96 39.34 7.91
N SER A 260 -19.15 38.57 8.65
CA SER A 260 -19.60 37.67 9.74
C SER A 260 -20.34 38.33 10.90
N VAL A 261 -20.34 39.66 10.98
CA VAL A 261 -20.85 40.44 12.12
C VAL A 261 -22.38 40.46 12.18
N SER A 262 -23.11 40.09 11.11
CA SER A 262 -24.58 40.18 11.07
C SER A 262 -25.32 38.97 10.50
N VAL A 263 -24.63 38.00 9.92
CA VAL A 263 -25.26 36.80 9.35
C VAL A 263 -25.06 35.62 10.31
N PRO A 264 -26.12 34.92 10.74
CA PRO A 264 -25.97 33.73 11.57
C PRO A 264 -25.33 32.57 10.79
N LEU A 265 -24.67 31.66 11.50
CA LEU A 265 -24.20 30.40 10.92
C LEU A 265 -25.39 29.57 10.45
N ASN A 266 -25.21 28.80 9.38
CA ASN A 266 -26.18 27.76 9.02
C ASN A 266 -26.03 26.53 9.95
N ALA A 267 -26.94 25.56 9.84
CA ALA A 267 -27.01 24.40 10.72
C ALA A 267 -25.74 23.54 10.78
N HIS A 268 -24.85 23.65 9.79
CA HIS A 268 -23.58 22.93 9.72
C HIS A 268 -22.37 23.86 9.72
N GLY A 269 -22.59 25.16 9.86
CA GLY A 269 -21.57 26.18 9.69
C GLY A 269 -20.62 26.34 10.86
N ASP A 270 -20.98 25.83 12.03
CA ASP A 270 -20.07 25.77 13.17
C ASP A 270 -19.04 24.66 12.96
N GLY A 271 -17.76 25.01 13.09
CA GLY A 271 -16.64 24.10 12.86
C GLY A 271 -16.35 23.23 14.09
N PRO A 272 -15.30 22.41 14.07
CA PRO A 272 -14.17 22.46 13.13
C PRO A 272 -14.43 21.76 11.79
N PHE A 273 -13.62 22.03 10.79
CA PHE A 273 -13.58 21.34 9.49
C PHE A 273 -12.20 20.74 9.25
N CYS A 274 -12.08 19.79 8.33
CA CYS A 274 -10.78 19.30 7.87
C CYS A 274 -10.45 19.77 6.45
N ARG A 275 -9.17 19.69 6.09
CA ARG A 275 -8.71 19.81 4.71
C ARG A 275 -8.39 18.45 4.13
N PHE A 276 -8.79 18.20 2.89
CA PHE A 276 -8.40 17.01 2.13
C PHE A 276 -8.46 17.31 0.64
N ALA A 277 -7.81 16.48 -0.17
CA ALA A 277 -7.85 16.56 -1.62
C ALA A 277 -7.86 15.16 -2.25
N ILE A 278 -8.45 15.07 -3.43
CA ILE A 278 -8.42 13.89 -4.29
C ILE A 278 -7.62 14.19 -5.56
N ASN A 279 -6.95 13.17 -6.08
CA ASN A 279 -6.21 13.24 -7.33
C ASN A 279 -6.98 12.49 -8.43
N VAL A 280 -7.91 13.18 -9.09
CA VAL A 280 -8.75 12.64 -10.16
C VAL A 280 -8.69 13.54 -11.40
N GLU A 281 -9.09 13.00 -12.55
CA GLU A 281 -9.18 13.77 -13.79
C GLU A 281 -10.17 14.95 -13.64
N ARG A 282 -9.86 16.07 -14.28
CA ARG A 282 -10.74 17.27 -14.28
C ARG A 282 -11.90 17.08 -15.25
N GLY A 283 -13.00 17.80 -15.01
CA GLY A 283 -14.16 17.77 -15.92
C GLY A 283 -15.00 16.49 -15.86
N LEU A 284 -14.78 15.63 -14.86
CA LEU A 284 -15.63 14.46 -14.64
C LEU A 284 -17.03 14.88 -14.17
N THR A 285 -17.99 14.83 -15.09
CA THR A 285 -19.43 15.08 -14.85
C THR A 285 -20.17 13.76 -14.60
N GLY A 286 -20.97 13.69 -13.54
CA GLY A 286 -21.74 12.47 -13.24
C GLY A 286 -22.31 12.43 -11.83
N VAL A 287 -22.48 11.20 -11.33
CA VAL A 287 -22.96 10.89 -9.98
C VAL A 287 -21.80 10.31 -9.18
N TYR A 288 -21.65 10.72 -7.93
CA TYR A 288 -20.71 10.13 -6.99
C TYR A 288 -21.42 9.54 -5.78
N ALA A 289 -20.82 8.52 -5.19
CA ALA A 289 -21.25 7.92 -3.94
C ALA A 289 -20.10 8.00 -2.92
N LEU A 290 -20.43 8.34 -1.68
CA LEU A 290 -19.54 8.15 -0.54
C LEU A 290 -19.92 6.89 0.19
N ALA A 291 -18.92 6.10 0.59
CA ALA A 291 -19.11 4.91 1.39
C ALA A 291 -18.25 4.98 2.65
N VAL A 292 -18.82 4.63 3.80
CA VAL A 292 -18.07 4.45 5.05
C VAL A 292 -17.92 2.96 5.29
N ASP A 293 -16.68 2.48 5.40
CA ASP A 293 -16.36 1.06 5.57
C ASP A 293 -17.12 0.15 4.58
N GLY A 294 -17.29 0.63 3.33
CA GLY A 294 -18.00 -0.07 2.25
C GLY A 294 -19.52 0.16 2.17
N ALA A 295 -20.15 0.78 3.17
CA ALA A 295 -21.58 1.09 3.15
C ALA A 295 -21.85 2.48 2.56
N VAL A 296 -22.63 2.57 1.48
CA VAL A 296 -22.98 3.84 0.83
C VAL A 296 -23.76 4.73 1.80
N CYS A 297 -23.18 5.88 2.14
CA CYS A 297 -23.73 6.82 3.11
C CYS A 297 -24.24 8.12 2.45
N TYR A 298 -23.73 8.47 1.27
CA TYR A 298 -24.12 9.68 0.54
C TYR A 298 -24.10 9.45 -0.96
N ILE A 299 -25.01 10.11 -1.67
CA ILE A 299 -25.04 10.17 -3.14
C ILE A 299 -25.17 11.63 -3.55
N GLY A 300 -24.39 12.06 -4.53
CA GLY A 300 -24.45 13.42 -5.05
C GLY A 300 -24.10 13.49 -6.52
N ILE A 301 -24.29 14.67 -7.09
CA ILE A 301 -23.96 14.97 -8.49
C ILE A 301 -22.91 16.05 -8.61
N CYS A 302 -22.12 16.01 -9.67
CA CYS A 302 -21.14 17.04 -9.99
C CYS A 302 -21.03 17.28 -11.50
N GLU A 303 -20.62 18.51 -11.84
CA GLU A 303 -20.16 18.86 -13.20
C GLU A 303 -18.63 18.68 -13.32
N ASP A 304 -17.92 18.81 -12.21
CA ASP A 304 -16.50 18.52 -12.11
C ASP A 304 -16.22 17.90 -10.74
N LEU A 305 -15.87 16.61 -10.74
CA LEU A 305 -15.60 15.85 -9.52
C LEU A 305 -14.40 16.42 -8.75
N ALA A 306 -13.30 16.72 -9.44
CA ALA A 306 -12.10 17.29 -8.81
C ALA A 306 -12.43 18.62 -8.13
N ARG A 307 -13.19 19.49 -8.78
CA ARG A 307 -13.65 20.76 -8.19
C ARG A 307 -14.57 20.54 -7.00
N ARG A 308 -15.54 19.62 -7.10
CA ARG A 308 -16.48 19.28 -6.01
C ARG A 308 -15.76 18.88 -4.73
N PHE A 309 -14.70 18.09 -4.85
CA PHE A 309 -13.96 17.60 -3.69
C PHE A 309 -12.83 18.51 -3.25
N ASN A 310 -12.06 19.11 -4.16
CA ASN A 310 -10.86 19.87 -3.78
C ASN A 310 -11.16 21.34 -3.43
N VAL A 311 -12.25 21.91 -3.97
CA VAL A 311 -12.58 23.33 -3.78
C VAL A 311 -13.78 23.51 -2.84
N HIS A 312 -14.69 22.54 -2.79
CA HIS A 312 -15.89 22.64 -1.96
C HIS A 312 -15.77 21.77 -0.71
N TYR A 313 -15.85 20.44 -0.83
CA TYR A 313 -15.86 19.57 0.35
C TYR A 313 -14.55 19.56 1.13
N GLY A 314 -13.41 19.49 0.46
CA GLY A 314 -12.08 19.40 1.07
C GLY A 314 -11.46 20.74 1.45
N LEU A 315 -12.13 21.85 1.14
CA LEU A 315 -11.70 23.19 1.52
C LEU A 315 -12.92 24.10 1.74
N ILE A 316 -13.43 24.13 2.97
CA ILE A 316 -14.61 24.94 3.30
C ILE A 316 -14.32 26.43 3.17
N SER A 317 -15.07 27.09 2.30
CA SER A 317 -15.09 28.55 2.17
C SER A 317 -15.72 29.17 3.43
N PRO A 318 -15.17 30.30 3.96
CA PRO A 318 -15.80 31.03 5.06
C PRO A 318 -17.28 31.36 4.82
N GLN A 319 -17.65 31.70 3.58
CA GLN A 319 -19.03 32.06 3.23
C GLN A 319 -20.01 30.88 3.34
N ASP A 320 -19.54 29.65 3.08
CA ASP A 320 -20.37 28.43 3.16
C ASP A 320 -20.84 28.13 4.59
N CYS A 321 -20.20 28.74 5.60
CA CYS A 321 -20.55 28.56 7.01
C CYS A 321 -21.81 29.36 7.42
N TYR A 322 -22.22 30.35 6.65
CA TYR A 322 -23.29 31.28 7.02
C TYR A 322 -24.61 30.96 6.33
N VAL A 323 -25.73 31.48 6.86
CA VAL A 323 -27.03 31.39 6.19
C VAL A 323 -26.95 32.04 4.80
N GLY A 324 -27.44 31.33 3.77
CA GLY A 324 -27.28 31.71 2.36
C GLY A 324 -26.05 31.09 1.67
N GLY A 325 -25.12 30.52 2.44
CA GLY A 325 -23.99 29.72 1.93
C GLY A 325 -24.37 28.28 1.60
N GLN A 326 -23.41 27.50 1.09
CA GLN A 326 -23.62 26.10 0.72
C GLN A 326 -23.49 25.17 1.95
N SER A 327 -24.54 25.10 2.76
CA SER A 327 -24.56 24.28 3.99
C SER A 327 -24.24 22.80 3.76
N THR A 328 -24.51 22.26 2.57
CA THR A 328 -24.14 20.88 2.19
C THR A 328 -22.63 20.67 2.19
N ASN A 329 -21.84 21.68 1.83
CA ASN A 329 -20.38 21.57 1.86
C ASN A 329 -19.90 21.34 3.29
N CYS A 330 -20.38 22.17 4.23
CA CYS A 330 -20.09 22.03 5.64
C CYS A 330 -20.59 20.68 6.20
N LYS A 331 -21.81 20.26 5.83
CA LYS A 331 -22.39 18.97 6.25
C LYS A 331 -21.47 17.80 5.87
N ILE A 332 -21.06 17.71 4.59
CA ILE A 332 -20.24 16.60 4.11
C ILE A 332 -18.85 16.63 4.71
N ASN A 333 -18.23 17.80 4.86
CA ASN A 333 -16.92 17.89 5.51
C ASN A 333 -16.99 17.43 6.98
N HIS A 334 -18.01 17.84 7.73
CA HIS A 334 -18.25 17.37 9.10
C HIS A 334 -18.37 15.85 9.18
N ARG A 335 -19.11 15.25 8.26
CA ARG A 335 -19.23 13.80 8.20
C ARG A 335 -17.86 13.17 7.97
N VAL A 336 -17.11 13.61 6.96
CA VAL A 336 -15.76 13.11 6.70
C VAL A 336 -14.84 13.25 7.93
N LEU A 337 -14.81 14.41 8.58
CA LEU A 337 -14.03 14.64 9.79
C LEU A 337 -14.42 13.68 10.92
N ASN A 338 -15.72 13.52 11.19
CA ASN A 338 -16.20 12.66 12.27
C ASN A 338 -15.89 11.18 12.03
N GLU A 339 -16.10 10.69 10.80
CA GLU A 339 -15.80 9.30 10.45
C GLU A 339 -14.30 9.01 10.55
N THR A 340 -13.47 9.90 10.01
CA THR A 340 -12.00 9.75 10.01
C THR A 340 -11.38 9.91 11.40
N ASN A 341 -11.94 10.75 12.27
CA ASN A 341 -11.58 10.81 13.69
C ASN A 341 -11.98 9.52 14.44
N ALA A 342 -13.09 8.88 14.04
CA ALA A 342 -13.49 7.58 14.57
C ALA A 342 -12.67 6.41 13.98
N GLY A 343 -11.68 6.70 13.13
CA GLY A 343 -10.82 5.69 12.50
C GLY A 343 -11.47 4.91 11.36
N ARG A 344 -12.61 5.39 10.83
CA ARG A 344 -13.34 4.76 9.72
C ARG A 344 -12.93 5.34 8.37
N ARG A 345 -13.03 4.54 7.30
CA ARG A 345 -12.76 5.01 5.93
C ARG A 345 -13.90 5.84 5.43
N VAL A 346 -13.60 6.80 4.54
CA VAL A 346 -14.60 7.38 3.66
C VAL A 346 -14.09 7.27 2.23
N ASP A 347 -14.75 6.44 1.42
CA ASP A 347 -14.38 6.18 0.04
C ASP A 347 -15.27 6.95 -0.93
N LEU A 348 -14.67 7.42 -2.01
CA LEU A 348 -15.33 8.07 -3.12
C LEU A 348 -15.42 7.14 -4.32
N TYR A 349 -16.63 6.98 -4.81
CA TYR A 349 -16.98 6.24 -6.01
C TYR A 349 -17.66 7.15 -7.02
N PHE A 350 -17.47 6.89 -8.32
CA PHE A 350 -17.99 7.74 -9.37
C PHE A 350 -18.57 6.96 -10.55
N TYR A 351 -19.67 7.46 -11.10
CA TYR A 351 -20.32 6.97 -12.30
C TYR A 351 -20.53 8.13 -13.28
N PRO A 352 -19.85 8.13 -14.44
CA PRO A 352 -20.02 9.16 -15.45
C PRO A 352 -21.38 9.00 -16.14
N THR A 353 -22.17 10.07 -16.17
CA THR A 353 -23.46 10.08 -16.87
C THR A 353 -23.92 11.50 -17.17
N ALA A 354 -24.59 11.66 -18.32
CA ALA A 354 -25.29 12.90 -18.66
C ALA A 354 -26.63 13.04 -17.90
N ASP A 355 -27.25 11.94 -17.49
CA ASP A 355 -28.54 11.89 -16.79
C ASP A 355 -28.38 11.84 -15.26
N ARG A 356 -27.45 12.65 -14.74
CA ARG A 356 -27.03 12.63 -13.33
C ARG A 356 -28.19 12.85 -12.35
N HIS A 357 -29.15 13.70 -12.70
CA HIS A 357 -30.28 14.05 -11.83
C HIS A 357 -31.27 12.88 -11.66
N ALA A 358 -31.60 12.16 -12.74
CA ALA A 358 -32.50 11.02 -12.66
C ALA A 358 -31.84 9.87 -11.90
N VAL A 359 -30.55 9.61 -12.18
CA VAL A 359 -29.77 8.57 -11.51
C VAL A 359 -29.63 8.87 -10.02
N GLU A 360 -29.24 10.08 -9.62
CA GLU A 360 -29.17 10.50 -8.22
C GLU A 360 -30.50 10.30 -7.50
N LYS A 361 -31.60 10.82 -8.07
CA LYS A 361 -32.93 10.71 -7.47
C LYS A 361 -33.33 9.25 -7.27
N LYS A 362 -33.10 8.39 -8.27
CA LYS A 362 -33.40 6.96 -8.19
C LYS A 362 -32.60 6.31 -7.06
N LEU A 363 -31.29 6.56 -7.01
CA LEU A 363 -30.42 5.97 -6.01
C LEU A 363 -30.75 6.43 -4.59
N ILE A 364 -31.02 7.72 -4.37
CA ILE A 364 -31.42 8.24 -3.06
C ILE A 364 -32.72 7.57 -2.59
N ASN A 365 -33.70 7.39 -3.48
CA ASN A 365 -34.96 6.74 -3.14
C ASN A 365 -34.79 5.25 -2.83
N SER A 366 -33.95 4.55 -3.58
CA SER A 366 -33.71 3.11 -3.40
C SER A 366 -32.89 2.80 -2.15
N TYR A 367 -31.83 3.56 -1.88
CA TYR A 367 -30.85 3.25 -0.83
C TYR A 367 -31.05 4.05 0.46
N ALA A 368 -31.82 5.15 0.41
CA ALA A 368 -32.00 6.10 1.51
C ALA A 368 -30.70 6.42 2.29
N PRO A 369 -29.63 6.90 1.62
CA PRO A 369 -28.34 7.04 2.27
C PRO A 369 -28.41 8.05 3.42
N PRO A 370 -27.86 7.72 4.61
CA PRO A 370 -28.05 8.50 5.83
C PRO A 370 -27.55 9.95 5.78
N TRP A 371 -26.64 10.29 4.87
CA TRP A 371 -26.11 11.67 4.75
C TRP A 371 -26.87 12.51 3.73
N ASN A 372 -27.77 11.94 2.94
CA ASN A 372 -28.62 12.69 2.00
C ASN A 372 -29.77 13.43 2.71
N GLY A 373 -30.18 12.95 3.89
CA GLY A 373 -31.21 13.57 4.74
C GLY A 373 -30.79 14.82 5.49
#